data_AF-A0A923ML45-F1
#
_entry.id   AF-A0A923ML45-F1
#
_cell.length_a   1.000
_cell.length_b   1.000
_cell.length_c   1.000
_cell.angle_alpha   90.00
_cell.angle_beta   90.00
_cell.angle_gamma   90.00
#
_symmetry.space_group_name_H-M   'P 1'
#
loop_
_entity.id
_entity.type
_entity.pdbx_description
1 polymer ?
#
loop_
_entity_poly.entity_id
_entity_poly.type
_entity_poly.pdbx_seq_one_letter_code
_entity_poly.pdbx_strand_id
1 'polypeptide(L)' 'MELRLTEQEALTLYRIILRWDESGSLTTEDDEEHQLLWDLSCTLEKELEPVDDAVKRRLL' A
#
# COMPACT_ATOMS: atom_id res chain seq x y z
N MET A 1 9.62 -5.02 -13.11
CA MET A 1 9.26 -3.66 -12.67
C MET A 1 9.88 -3.47 -11.29
N GLU A 2 10.53 -2.33 -11.05
CA GLU A 2 11.10 -1.99 -9.75
C GLU A 2 10.29 -0.85 -9.14
N LEU A 3 9.67 -1.09 -7.97
CA LEU A 3 9.05 -0.04 -7.19
C LEU A 3 10.14 0.68 -6.39
N ARG A 4 10.28 1.99 -6.58
CA ARG A 4 11.26 2.81 -5.87
C ARG A 4 10.53 3.68 -4.86
N LEU A 5 10.89 3.49 -3.60
CA LEU A 5 10.42 4.31 -2.49
C LEU A 5 11.56 5.22 -2.04
N THR A 6 11.21 6.43 -1.60
CA THR A 6 12.08 7.27 -0.78
C THR A 6 12.32 6.60 0.58
N GLU A 7 13.35 7.04 1.29
CA GLU A 7 13.63 6.55 2.65
C GLU A 7 12.43 6.74 3.60
N GLN A 8 11.76 7.89 3.49
CA GLN A 8 10.57 8.19 4.28
C GLN A 8 9.42 7.24 3.96
N GLU A 9 9.09 7.06 2.68
CA GLU A 9 8.01 6.15 2.27
C GLU A 9 8.31 4.70 2.67
N ALA A 10 9.57 4.27 2.61
CA ALA A 10 9.98 2.94 3.07
C ALA A 10 9.80 2.77 4.58
N LEU A 11 10.17 3.77 5.38
CA LEU A 11 9.95 3.75 6.83
C LEU A 11 8.46 3.78 7.19
N THR A 12 7.68 4.62 6.51
CA THR A 12 6.23 4.71 6.69
C THR A 12 5.56 3.38 6.33
N LEU A 13 5.93 2.77 5.19
CA LEU A 13 5.44 1.43 4.81
C LEU A 13 5.83 0.36 5.83
N TYR A 14 7.07 0.39 6.33
CA TYR A 14 7.54 -0.55 7.36
C TYR A 14 6.72 -0.46 8.65
N ARG A 15 6.39 0.75 9.11
CA ARG A 15 5.52 0.96 10.29
C ARG A 15 4.12 0.38 10.09
N ILE A 16 3.52 0.60 8.92
CA ILE A 16 2.20 0.06 8.57
C ILE A 16 2.23 -1.48 8.60
N ILE A 17 3.25 -2.10 7.99
CA ILE A 17 3.40 -3.56 7.96
C ILE A 17 3.58 -4.12 9.38
N LEU A 18 4.39 -3.47 10.22
CA LEU A 18 4.61 -3.89 11.61
C LEU A 18 3.30 -3.86 12.42
N ARG A 19 2.53 -2.77 12.32
CA ARG A 19 1.22 -2.69 12.99
C ARG A 19 0.23 -3.72 12.46
N TRP A 20 0.27 -4.02 11.17
CA TRP A 20 -0.56 -5.07 10.59
C TRP A 20 -0.19 -6.46 11.13
N ASP A 21 1.11 -6.77 11.25
CA ASP A 21 1.58 -8.03 11.82
C ASP A 21 1.12 -8.22 13.29
N GLU A 22 1.15 -7.14 14.07
CA GLU A 22 0.74 -7.15 15.48
C GLU A 22 -0.78 -7.23 15.67
N SER A 23 -1.56 -6.52 14.85
CA SER A 23 -3.01 -6.35 15.06
C SER A 23 -3.88 -7.22 14.13
N GLY A 24 -3.32 -7.73 13.04
CA GLY A 24 -4.03 -8.41 11.96
C GLY A 24 -4.87 -7.48 11.07
N SER A 25 -4.84 -6.17 11.31
CA SER A 25 -5.64 -5.18 10.57
C SER A 25 -4.73 -4.12 9.95
N LEU A 26 -4.98 -3.79 8.67
CA LEU A 26 -4.28 -2.71 8.01
C LEU A 26 -4.91 -1.39 8.44
N THR A 27 -4.25 -0.69 9.36
CA THR A 27 -4.71 0.62 9.86
C THR A 27 -3.70 1.71 9.52
N THR A 28 -4.23 2.90 9.28
CA THR A 28 -3.50 4.13 9.02
C THR A 28 -3.75 5.10 10.19
N GLU A 29 -2.70 5.75 10.67
CA GLU A 29 -2.74 6.68 11.81
C GLU A 29 -2.76 8.15 11.38
N ASP A 30 -2.29 8.45 10.17
CA ASP A 30 -2.19 9.80 9.64
C ASP A 30 -2.47 9.87 8.13
N ASP A 31 -2.51 11.09 7.59
CA ASP A 31 -2.75 11.37 6.17
C ASP A 31 -1.56 10.94 5.29
N GLU A 32 -0.34 10.89 5.84
CA GLU A 32 0.86 10.48 5.11
C GLU A 32 0.79 8.98 4.78
N GLU A 33 0.40 8.16 5.74
CA GLU A 33 0.21 6.72 5.55
C GLU A 33 -0.93 6.41 4.58
N HIS A 34 -2.03 7.16 4.66
CA HIS A 34 -3.13 7.04 3.69
C HIS A 34 -2.67 7.38 2.27
N GLN A 35 -1.97 8.50 2.11
CA GLN A 35 -1.48 8.95 0.80
C GLN A 35 -0.48 7.94 0.23
N LEU A 36 0.43 7.42 1.05
CA LEU A 36 1.38 6.39 0.64
C LEU A 36 0.68 5.13 0.13
N LEU A 37 -0.30 4.61 0.87
CA LEU A 37 -1.03 3.41 0.45
C LEU A 37 -1.84 3.65 -0.83
N TRP A 38 -2.41 4.85 -0.98
CA TRP A 38 -3.10 5.24 -2.21
C TRP A 38 -2.16 5.26 -3.41
N ASP A 39 -1.01 5.93 -3.30
CA ASP A 39 -0.02 6.04 -4.37
C ASP A 39 0.57 4.68 -4.75
N LEU A 40 0.81 3.82 -3.75
CA LEU A 40 1.17 2.43 -3.95
C LEU A 40 0.09 1.66 -4.72
N SER A 41 -1.18 1.80 -4.34
CA SER A 41 -2.30 1.14 -5.02
C SER A 41 -2.37 1.55 -6.49
N CYS A 42 -2.32 2.86 -6.78
CA CYS A 42 -2.34 3.36 -8.16
C CYS A 42 -1.14 2.85 -8.97
N THR A 43 0.06 2.82 -8.38
CA THR A 43 1.27 2.33 -9.06
C THR A 43 1.16 0.85 -9.36
N LEU A 44 0.72 0.04 -8.39
CA LEU A 44 0.53 -1.39 -8.56
C LEU A 44 -0.57 -1.69 -9.58
N GLU A 45 -1.68 -0.97 -9.56
CA GLU A 45 -2.76 -1.13 -10.55
C GLU A 45 -2.26 -0.88 -11.97
N LYS A 46 -1.57 0.24 -12.19
CA LYS A 46 -1.04 0.60 -13.51
C LYS A 46 -0.06 -0.44 -14.03
N GLU A 47 0.82 -0.92 -13.17
CA GLU A 47 1.94 -1.74 -13.61
C GLU A 47 1.65 -3.25 -13.57
N LEU A 48 0.63 -3.69 -12.85
CA LEU A 48 0.19 -5.08 -12.78
C LEU A 48 -1.03 -5.37 -13.68
N GLU A 49 -1.40 -4.48 -14.60
CA GLU A 49 -2.52 -4.76 -15.52
C GLU A 49 -2.23 -5.93 -16.50
N PRO A 50 -3.18 -6.87 -16.69
CA PRO A 50 -4.50 -6.89 -16.07
C PRO A 50 -4.44 -7.45 -14.64
N VAL A 51 -4.78 -6.60 -13.66
CA VAL A 51 -5.01 -7.03 -12.28
C VAL A 51 -6.23 -7.94 -12.32
N ASP A 52 -6.05 -9.20 -11.95
CA ASP A 52 -7.13 -10.20 -11.87
C ASP A 52 -8.35 -9.57 -11.16
N ASP A 53 -9.54 -9.75 -11.72
CA ASP A 53 -10.79 -9.23 -11.14
C ASP A 53 -11.00 -9.67 -9.69
N ALA A 54 -10.37 -10.77 -9.26
CA ALA A 54 -10.34 -11.21 -7.86
C ALA A 54 -9.69 -10.18 -6.91
N VAL A 55 -8.72 -9.39 -7.38
CA VAL A 55 -8.03 -8.36 -6.61
C VAL A 55 -8.78 -7.02 -6.67
N LYS A 56 -9.40 -6.67 -7.81
CA LYS A 56 -10.19 -5.42 -7.98
C LYS A 56 -11.42 -5.34 -7.06
N ARG A 57 -12.04 -6.47 -6.68
CA ARG A 57 -13.29 -6.49 -5.90
C ARG A 57 -13.19 -6.00 -4.45
N ARG A 58 -12.00 -5.71 -3.92
CA ARG A 58 -11.83 -5.28 -2.52
C ARG A 58 -11.80 -3.76 -2.31
N LEU A 59 -11.78 -2.97 -3.40
CA LEU A 59 -11.67 -1.51 -3.35
C LEU A 59 -12.98 -0.76 -3.69
N LEU A 60 -14.12 -1.46 -3.77
CA LEU A 60 -15.45 -0.88 -4.00
C LEU A 60 -16.37 -1.06 -2.79
#